data_AF-A0A7S4FJV0-F1
#
_entry.id   AF-A0A7S4FJV0-F1
#
_cell.length_a   1.000
_cell.length_b   1.000
_cell.length_c   1.000
_cell.angle_alpha   90.00
_cell.angle_beta   90.00
_cell.angle_gamma   90.00
#
_symmetry.space_group_name_H-M   'P 1'
#
loop_
_entity.id
_entity.type
_entity.pdbx_description
1 polymer ?
#
loop_
_entity_poly.entity_id
_entity_poly.type
_entity_poly.pdbx_seq_one_letter_code
_entity_poly.pdbx_strand_id
1 'polypeptide(L)'
;LLFGEPGGEEQVAHVMEALLAQMARRGLNGGLAVAGPILSRTYQVLSDGHVGYSTARKIKDTPFPYAYAHTLFIMLAVFVFTLPCLAVAMLNDSWVVALLCFAASASYIALYETARELEDPYGIHSNDLPLCQLQHQFNRRIEPSRIGAQCREPTKPKPHFDSGIEEDTERDIFTPHISPLPTPSRISGSDSDLTEGRHVPSEHPLRTTPFPLYT
;
A
#
# COMPACT_ATOMS: atom_id res chain seq x y z
N LEU A 1 11.40 2.37 30.00
CA LEU A 1 9.99 1.98 29.81
C LEU A 1 9.13 3.24 29.88
N LEU A 2 9.28 4.09 28.85
CA LEU A 2 8.54 5.34 28.73
C LEU A 2 7.33 5.02 27.86
N PHE A 3 6.15 5.12 28.47
CA PHE A 3 4.90 5.29 27.74
C PHE A 3 5.11 6.32 26.64
N GLY A 4 4.65 6.02 25.42
CA GLY A 4 4.68 6.98 24.32
C GLY A 4 4.04 8.29 24.78
N GLU A 5 4.66 9.41 24.43
CA GLU A 5 4.13 10.74 24.69
C GLU A 5 2.63 10.79 24.31
N PRO A 6 1.73 11.17 25.22
CA PRO A 6 0.28 11.08 25.02
C PRO A 6 -0.24 11.89 23.82
N GLY A 7 0.59 12.75 23.21
CA GLY A 7 0.25 13.50 22.01
C GLY A 7 0.55 12.78 20.68
N GLY A 8 1.41 11.77 20.65
CA GLY A 8 1.81 11.12 19.38
C GLY A 8 0.67 10.36 18.71
N GLU A 9 -0.21 9.76 19.52
CA GLU A 9 -1.34 8.96 19.04
C GLU A 9 -2.43 9.81 18.37
N GLU A 10 -2.79 10.92 19.02
CA GLU A 10 -3.77 11.88 18.52
C GLU A 10 -3.26 12.54 17.24
N GLN A 11 -1.96 12.82 17.16
CA GLN A 11 -1.34 13.42 15.98
C GLN A 11 -1.55 12.60 14.71
N VAL A 12 -1.37 11.28 14.75
CA VAL A 12 -1.53 10.44 13.54
C VAL A 12 -2.98 10.43 13.07
N ALA A 13 -3.93 10.31 13.99
CA ALA A 13 -5.36 10.37 13.67
C ALA A 13 -5.74 11.73 13.06
N HIS A 14 -5.29 12.82 13.68
CA HIS A 14 -5.53 14.18 13.18
C HIS A 14 -4.88 14.43 11.82
N VAL A 15 -3.68 13.91 11.56
CA VAL A 15 -3.02 14.05 10.25
C VAL A 15 -3.80 13.29 9.17
N MET A 16 -4.31 12.08 9.46
CA MET A 16 -5.11 11.32 8.49
C MET A 16 -6.43 12.03 8.18
N GLU A 17 -7.12 12.54 9.20
CA GLU A 17 -8.35 13.32 9.04
C GLU A 17 -8.10 14.62 8.25
N ALA A 18 -7.04 15.35 8.60
CA ALA A 18 -6.64 16.55 7.89
C ALA A 18 -6.32 16.26 6.43
N LEU A 19 -5.63 15.16 6.13
CA LEU A 19 -5.31 14.76 4.76
C LEU A 19 -6.57 14.43 3.95
N LEU A 20 -7.48 13.64 4.51
CA LEU A 20 -8.78 13.34 3.88
C LEU A 20 -9.58 14.63 3.61
N ALA A 21 -9.66 15.54 4.59
CA ALA A 21 -10.35 16.81 4.44
C ALA A 21 -9.72 17.70 3.36
N GLN A 22 -8.38 17.72 3.26
CA GLN A 22 -7.67 18.48 2.22
C GLN A 22 -7.91 17.90 0.83
N MET A 23 -7.90 16.57 0.67
CA MET A 23 -8.23 15.93 -0.61
C MET A 23 -9.67 16.24 -1.03
N ALA A 24 -10.62 16.25 -0.09
CA ALA A 24 -12.02 16.57 -0.36
C ALA A 24 -12.18 18.01 -0.83
N ARG A 25 -11.58 18.96 -0.10
CA ARG A 25 -11.58 20.39 -0.46
C ARG A 25 -10.94 20.64 -1.82
N ARG A 26 -9.81 19.99 -2.11
CA ARG A 26 -9.11 20.14 -3.40
C ARG A 26 -9.86 19.49 -4.55
N GLY A 27 -10.60 18.41 -4.31
CA GLY A 27 -11.49 17.80 -5.31
C GLY A 27 -12.63 18.75 -5.72
N LEU A 28 -13.30 19.37 -4.74
CA LEU A 28 -14.40 20.31 -5.00
C LEU A 28 -13.94 21.61 -5.67
N ASN A 29 -12.79 22.14 -5.24
CA ASN A 29 -12.26 23.41 -5.76
C ASN A 29 -11.48 23.25 -7.09
N GLY A 30 -11.52 22.07 -7.73
CA GLY A 30 -10.82 21.83 -9.00
C GLY A 30 -9.29 21.72 -8.90
N GLY A 31 -8.74 21.61 -7.70
CA GLY A 31 -7.31 21.41 -7.47
C GLY A 31 -6.81 19.99 -7.77
N LEU A 32 -7.72 19.02 -7.90
CA LEU A 32 -7.45 17.65 -8.38
C LEU A 32 -8.22 17.42 -9.68
N ALA A 33 -7.57 17.65 -10.83
CA ALA A 33 -8.13 17.38 -12.15
C ALA A 33 -8.06 15.88 -12.49
N VAL A 34 -8.81 15.06 -11.76
CA VAL A 34 -8.77 13.59 -11.82
C VAL A 34 -10.20 13.03 -11.89
N ALA A 35 -10.41 11.97 -12.66
CA ALA A 35 -11.72 11.33 -12.77
C ALA A 35 -12.21 10.79 -11.42
N GLY A 36 -13.52 10.90 -11.16
CA GLY A 36 -14.16 10.45 -9.91
C GLY A 36 -13.76 9.06 -9.42
N PRO A 37 -13.65 8.02 -10.28
CA PRO A 37 -13.22 6.68 -9.88
C PRO A 37 -11.79 6.62 -9.32
N ILE A 38 -10.86 7.42 -9.86
CA ILE A 38 -9.46 7.43 -9.41
C ILE A 38 -9.37 8.14 -8.06
N LEU A 39 -10.11 9.24 -7.87
CA LEU A 39 -10.19 9.94 -6.59
C LEU A 39 -10.80 9.04 -5.50
N SER A 40 -11.87 8.32 -5.81
CA SER A 40 -12.46 7.33 -4.90
C SER A 40 -11.43 6.27 -4.49
N ARG A 41 -10.62 5.76 -5.45
CA ARG A 41 -9.57 4.79 -5.14
C ARG A 41 -8.48 5.36 -4.23
N THR A 42 -8.11 6.63 -4.39
CA THR A 42 -7.14 7.26 -3.46
C THR A 42 -7.66 7.36 -2.03
N TYR A 43 -8.96 7.65 -1.85
CA TYR A 43 -9.58 7.62 -0.53
C TYR A 43 -9.58 6.22 0.09
N GLN A 44 -9.88 5.20 -0.72
CA GLN A 44 -9.85 3.81 -0.26
C GLN A 44 -8.46 3.41 0.23
N VAL A 45 -7.42 3.65 -0.57
CA VAL A 45 -6.03 3.31 -0.18
C VAL A 45 -5.61 4.04 1.10
N LEU A 46 -6.02 5.30 1.27
CA LEU A 46 -5.72 6.04 2.50
C LEU A 46 -6.49 5.49 3.72
N SER A 47 -7.76 5.13 3.52
CA SER A 47 -8.59 4.48 4.54
C SER A 47 -8.01 3.12 4.95
N ASP A 48 -7.59 2.31 3.99
CA ASP A 48 -6.94 1.02 4.23
C ASP A 48 -5.64 1.20 5.03
N GLY A 49 -4.87 2.25 4.74
CA GLY A 49 -3.69 2.64 5.51
C GLY A 49 -4.02 2.98 6.97
N HIS A 50 -5.14 3.69 7.21
CA HIS A 50 -5.60 3.99 8.57
C HIS A 50 -6.03 2.74 9.34
N VAL A 51 -6.73 1.81 8.69
CA VAL A 51 -7.11 0.51 9.27
C VAL A 51 -5.86 -0.31 9.61
N GLY A 52 -4.86 -0.31 8.73
CA GLY A 52 -3.56 -0.96 8.97
C GLY A 52 -2.86 -0.40 10.21
N TYR A 53 -2.80 0.93 10.34
CA TYR A 53 -2.26 1.58 11.55
C TYR A 53 -3.03 1.19 12.81
N SER A 54 -4.37 1.24 12.78
CA SER A 54 -5.21 0.84 13.92
C SER A 54 -4.96 -0.62 14.34
N THR A 55 -4.71 -1.51 13.38
CA THR A 55 -4.44 -2.92 13.65
C THR A 55 -3.07 -3.10 14.30
N ALA A 56 -2.04 -2.45 13.78
CA ALA A 56 -0.70 -2.45 14.40
C ALA A 56 -0.72 -1.85 15.81
N ARG A 57 -1.52 -0.80 16.00
CA ARG A 57 -1.76 -0.18 17.31
C ARG A 57 -2.36 -1.18 18.31
N LYS A 58 -3.38 -1.93 17.92
CA LYS A 58 -4.00 -2.94 18.81
C LYS A 58 -2.96 -3.92 19.34
N ILE A 59 -2.06 -4.40 18.48
CA ILE A 59 -1.00 -5.34 18.89
C ILE A 59 -0.09 -4.72 19.96
N LYS A 60 0.27 -3.44 19.81
CA LYS A 60 1.10 -2.71 20.77
C LYS A 60 0.37 -2.37 22.07
N ASP A 61 -0.89 -1.97 21.97
CA ASP A 61 -1.69 -1.45 23.10
C ASP A 61 -2.28 -2.57 23.96
N THR A 62 -2.34 -3.81 23.45
CA THR A 62 -2.80 -4.98 24.21
C THR A 62 -1.59 -5.75 24.74
N PRO A 63 -1.01 -5.36 25.89
CA PRO A 63 0.06 -6.13 26.48
C PRO A 63 -0.45 -7.50 26.91
N PHE A 64 0.46 -8.46 26.96
CA PHE A 64 0.11 -9.80 27.39
C PHE A 64 -0.33 -9.82 28.86
N PRO A 65 -1.27 -10.70 29.26
CA PRO A 65 -1.73 -10.74 30.64
C PRO A 65 -0.60 -11.06 31.62
N TYR A 66 -0.31 -10.13 32.53
CA TYR A 66 0.77 -10.26 33.51
C TYR A 66 0.70 -11.56 34.35
N ALA A 67 -0.51 -11.94 34.79
CA ALA A 67 -0.71 -13.16 35.58
C ALA A 67 -0.30 -14.43 34.80
N TYR A 68 -0.50 -14.45 33.49
CA TYR A 68 -0.12 -15.59 32.66
C TYR A 68 1.40 -15.66 32.48
N ALA A 69 2.06 -14.53 32.18
CA ALA A 69 3.51 -14.45 32.10
C ALA A 69 4.19 -14.94 33.39
N HIS A 70 3.67 -14.52 34.54
CA HIS A 70 4.18 -14.93 35.85
C HIS A 70 3.97 -16.43 36.10
N THR A 71 2.81 -16.98 35.70
CA THR A 71 2.52 -18.41 35.84
C THR A 71 3.44 -19.27 34.98
N LEU A 72 3.71 -18.85 33.73
CA LEU A 72 4.68 -19.53 32.85
C LEU A 72 6.09 -19.55 33.46
N PHE A 73 6.54 -18.43 34.01
CA PHE A 73 7.84 -18.34 34.67
C PHE A 73 7.93 -19.29 35.87
N ILE A 74 6.91 -19.33 36.74
CA ILE A 74 6.86 -20.27 37.86
C ILE A 74 6.89 -21.72 37.37
N MET A 75 6.08 -22.05 36.35
CA MET A 75 6.01 -23.42 35.83
C MET A 75 7.34 -23.88 35.22
N LEU A 76 8.03 -22.98 34.50
CA LEU A 76 9.36 -23.21 33.97
C LEU A 76 10.38 -23.41 35.10
N ALA A 77 10.34 -22.58 36.15
CA ALA A 77 11.23 -22.74 37.30
C ALA A 77 11.03 -24.10 37.97
N VAL A 78 9.79 -24.51 38.22
CA VAL A 78 9.47 -25.83 38.77
C VAL A 78 10.00 -26.94 37.87
N PHE A 79 9.84 -26.84 36.55
CA PHE A 79 10.37 -27.80 35.60
C PHE A 79 11.90 -27.91 35.67
N VAL A 80 12.62 -26.79 35.66
CA VAL A 80 14.09 -26.77 35.72
C VAL A 80 14.62 -27.37 37.02
N PHE A 81 13.93 -27.20 38.16
CA PHE A 81 14.34 -27.79 39.44
C PHE A 81 13.92 -29.26 39.61
N THR A 82 12.78 -29.67 39.04
CA THR A 82 12.27 -31.05 39.18
C THR A 82 12.94 -32.02 38.21
N LEU A 83 13.32 -31.57 37.02
CA LEU A 83 13.98 -32.36 35.99
C LEU A 83 15.29 -33.04 36.45
N PRO A 84 16.24 -32.36 37.13
CA PRO A 84 17.45 -33.02 37.64
C PRO A 84 17.15 -34.04 38.74
N CYS A 85 16.19 -33.77 39.63
CA CYS A 85 15.77 -34.72 40.66
C CYS A 85 15.23 -36.02 40.05
N LEU A 86 14.42 -35.91 39.00
CA LEU A 86 13.88 -37.07 38.28
C LEU A 86 14.97 -37.82 37.49
N ALA A 87 15.87 -37.10 36.84
CA ALA A 87 16.92 -37.70 36.02
C ALA A 87 17.91 -38.53 36.85
N VAL A 88 18.29 -38.06 38.04
CA VAL A 88 19.15 -38.82 38.98
C VAL A 88 18.47 -40.10 39.47
N ALA A 89 17.14 -40.11 39.61
CA ALA A 89 16.41 -41.31 40.03
C ALA A 89 16.28 -42.38 38.93
N MET A 90 16.31 -41.96 37.65
CA MET A 90 16.06 -42.84 36.50
C MET A 90 17.34 -43.35 35.82
N LEU A 91 18.44 -42.59 35.87
CA LEU A 91 19.69 -42.91 35.20
C LEU A 91 20.82 -43.10 36.22
N ASN A 92 21.67 -44.09 35.97
CA ASN A 92 22.83 -44.39 36.82
C ASN A 92 24.09 -43.62 36.42
N ASP A 93 24.19 -43.17 35.17
CA ASP A 93 25.37 -42.44 34.67
C ASP A 93 25.23 -40.93 34.87
N SER A 94 26.07 -40.39 35.75
CA SER A 94 26.05 -38.97 36.12
C SER A 94 26.38 -38.03 34.95
N TRP A 95 27.23 -38.45 34.00
CA TRP A 95 27.56 -37.62 32.84
C TRP A 95 26.38 -37.47 31.89
N VAL A 96 25.65 -38.56 31.65
CA VAL A 96 24.45 -38.56 30.81
C VAL A 96 23.34 -37.73 31.45
N VAL A 97 23.16 -37.84 32.77
CA VAL A 97 22.21 -37.01 33.53
C VAL A 97 22.53 -35.54 33.39
N ALA A 98 23.79 -35.14 33.64
CA ALA A 98 24.19 -33.73 33.56
C ALA A 98 23.97 -33.14 32.17
N LEU A 99 24.36 -33.87 31.11
CA LEU A 99 24.18 -33.43 29.73
C LEU A 99 22.70 -33.30 29.37
N LEU A 100 21.88 -34.28 29.73
CA LEU A 100 20.44 -34.28 29.43
C LEU A 100 19.73 -33.16 30.18
N CYS A 101 20.04 -32.96 31.46
CA CYS A 101 19.47 -31.89 32.26
C CYS A 101 19.86 -30.50 31.75
N PHE A 102 21.13 -30.31 31.39
CA PHE A 102 21.60 -29.07 30.79
C PHE A 102 20.92 -28.80 29.45
N ALA A 103 20.89 -29.78 28.55
CA ALA A 103 20.27 -29.62 27.22
C ALA A 103 18.77 -29.33 27.34
N ALA A 104 18.04 -30.07 28.18
CA ALA A 104 16.62 -29.86 28.40
C ALA A 104 16.37 -28.46 29.02
N SER A 105 16.99 -28.14 30.16
CA SER A 105 16.77 -26.84 30.82
C SER A 105 17.15 -25.66 29.92
N ALA A 106 18.30 -25.71 29.24
CA ALA A 106 18.72 -24.68 28.30
C ALA A 106 17.72 -24.50 27.15
N SER A 107 17.19 -25.59 26.59
CA SER A 107 16.19 -25.50 25.52
C SER A 107 14.89 -24.81 25.95
N TYR A 108 14.39 -25.11 27.15
CA TYR A 108 13.16 -24.50 27.67
C TYR A 108 13.36 -23.05 28.12
N ILE A 109 14.53 -22.70 28.65
CA ILE A 109 14.88 -21.30 28.97
C ILE A 109 15.01 -20.49 27.68
N ALA A 110 15.70 -21.02 26.66
CA ALA A 110 15.81 -20.36 25.36
C ALA A 110 14.43 -20.15 24.71
N LEU A 111 13.54 -21.15 24.82
CA LEU A 111 12.16 -21.03 24.34
C LEU A 111 11.37 -19.93 25.08
N TYR A 112 11.52 -19.84 26.40
CA TYR A 112 10.88 -18.79 27.21
C TYR A 112 11.36 -17.38 26.81
N GLU A 113 12.68 -17.20 26.64
CA GLU A 113 13.24 -15.92 26.20
C GLU A 113 12.78 -15.57 24.78
N THR A 114 12.73 -16.55 23.87
CA THR A 114 12.21 -16.34 22.51
C THR A 114 10.73 -15.92 22.53
N ALA A 115 9.91 -16.56 23.37
CA ALA A 115 8.50 -16.19 23.54
C ALA A 115 8.33 -14.78 24.10
N ARG A 116 9.23 -14.35 25.00
CA ARG A 116 9.25 -13.00 25.55
C ARG A 116 9.62 -11.95 24.51
N GLU A 117 10.60 -12.21 23.65
CA GLU A 117 10.93 -11.32 22.54
C GLU A 117 9.77 -11.22 21.52
N LEU A 118 9.11 -12.33 21.22
CA LEU A 118 7.97 -12.36 20.29
C LEU A 118 6.72 -11.62 20.80
N GLU A 119 6.64 -11.32 22.10
CA GLU A 119 5.53 -10.56 22.68
C GLU A 119 5.52 -9.09 22.24
N ASP A 120 6.69 -8.46 22.05
CA ASP A 120 6.81 -7.05 21.64
C ASP A 120 7.54 -6.92 20.28
N PRO A 121 6.85 -7.13 19.14
CA PRO A 121 7.46 -7.13 17.82
C PRO A 121 7.94 -5.74 17.35
N TYR A 122 7.58 -4.67 18.08
CA TYR A 122 7.87 -3.28 17.73
C TYR A 122 8.91 -2.65 18.68
N GLY A 123 9.65 -3.48 19.40
CA GLY A 123 10.64 -3.07 20.38
C GLY A 123 11.95 -2.53 19.78
N ILE A 124 13.04 -2.78 20.51
CA ILE A 124 14.40 -2.31 20.19
C ILE A 124 15.41 -3.45 20.02
N HIS A 125 14.96 -4.70 20.09
CA HIS A 125 15.77 -5.89 19.91
C HIS A 125 16.17 -6.05 18.44
N SER A 126 17.23 -6.83 18.21
CA SER A 126 17.79 -7.02 16.86
C SER A 126 16.82 -7.69 15.88
N ASN A 127 15.87 -8.47 16.39
CA ASN A 127 14.86 -9.20 15.61
C ASN A 127 13.53 -8.43 15.49
N ASP A 128 13.44 -7.22 16.03
CA ASP A 128 12.21 -6.43 15.99
C ASP A 128 12.03 -5.74 14.64
N LEU A 129 10.80 -5.32 14.36
CA LEU A 129 10.49 -4.65 13.11
C LEU A 129 11.24 -3.31 13.02
N PRO A 130 12.06 -3.05 11.98
CA PRO A 130 12.86 -1.83 11.89
C PRO A 130 11.99 -0.63 11.45
N LEU A 131 11.23 -0.07 12.38
CA LEU A 131 10.27 1.01 12.15
C LEU A 131 10.93 2.27 11.54
N CYS A 132 12.11 2.64 12.01
CA CYS A 132 12.84 3.79 11.48
C CYS A 132 13.24 3.59 10.00
N GLN A 133 13.70 2.39 9.66
CA GLN A 133 14.06 2.04 8.28
C GLN A 133 12.82 2.03 7.38
N LEU A 134 11.70 1.49 7.88
CA LEU A 134 10.43 1.50 7.16
C LEU A 134 9.95 2.93 6.88
N GLN A 135 10.01 3.82 7.87
CA GLN A 135 9.67 5.23 7.70
C GLN A 135 10.59 5.92 6.69
N HIS A 136 11.90 5.66 6.75
CA HIS A 136 12.85 6.22 5.79
C HIS A 136 12.56 5.75 4.36
N GLN A 137 12.26 4.46 4.17
CA GLN A 137 11.88 3.92 2.87
C GLN A 137 10.56 4.52 2.37
N PHE A 138 9.58 4.72 3.24
CA PHE A 138 8.31 5.37 2.91
C PHE A 138 8.55 6.80 2.41
N ASN A 139 9.31 7.60 3.17
CA ASN A 139 9.64 8.97 2.77
C ASN A 139 10.34 9.00 1.41
N ARG A 140 11.32 8.12 1.18
CA ARG A 140 12.03 8.02 -0.10
C ARG A 140 11.13 7.67 -1.29
N ARG A 141 10.05 6.90 -1.06
CA ARG A 141 9.08 6.57 -2.12
C ARG A 141 8.16 7.76 -2.47
N ILE A 142 7.94 8.67 -1.54
CA ILE A 142 7.07 9.85 -1.75
C ILE A 142 7.84 11.04 -2.30
N GLU A 143 9.15 11.15 -2.01
CA GLU A 143 10.01 12.23 -2.50
C GLU A 143 9.87 12.51 -4.02
N PRO A 144 9.90 11.52 -4.94
CA PRO A 144 9.72 11.77 -6.37
C PRO A 144 8.36 12.39 -6.72
N SER A 145 7.31 12.05 -5.98
CA SER A 145 5.96 12.60 -6.18
C SER A 145 5.91 14.10 -5.85
N ARG A 146 6.75 14.58 -4.93
CA ARG A 146 6.86 16.02 -4.60
C ARG A 146 7.41 16.80 -5.78
N ILE A 147 8.42 16.24 -6.47
CA ILE A 147 9.07 16.86 -7.62
C ILE A 147 8.11 16.92 -8.82
N GLY A 148 7.34 15.86 -9.07
CA GLY A 148 6.32 15.85 -10.13
C GLY A 148 5.19 16.87 -9.91
N ALA A 149 4.82 17.16 -8.66
CA ALA A 149 3.82 18.19 -8.32
C ALA A 149 4.35 19.62 -8.49
N GLN A 150 5.66 19.84 -8.32
CA GLN A 150 6.31 21.13 -8.51
C GLN A 150 6.43 21.50 -10.00
N CYS A 151 6.56 20.51 -10.89
CA CYS A 151 6.80 20.70 -12.32
C CYS A 151 5.53 20.86 -13.19
N ARG A 152 4.32 20.77 -12.63
CA ARG A 152 3.07 21.00 -13.37
C ARG A 152 2.50 22.36 -12.99
N GLU A 153 2.70 23.36 -13.86
CA GLU A 153 2.01 24.64 -13.72
C GLU A 153 0.48 24.42 -13.66
N PRO A 154 -0.27 25.22 -12.86
CA PRO A 154 -1.72 25.15 -12.83
C PRO A 154 -2.26 25.59 -14.19
N THR A 155 -2.51 24.64 -15.09
CA THR A 155 -3.28 24.91 -16.30
C THR A 155 -4.66 25.38 -15.85
N LYS A 156 -4.98 26.65 -16.16
CA LYS A 156 -6.28 27.26 -15.87
C LYS A 156 -7.41 26.31 -16.30
N PRO A 157 -8.48 26.18 -15.51
CA PRO A 157 -9.65 25.40 -15.91
C PRO A 157 -10.13 25.94 -17.26
N LYS A 158 -10.26 25.05 -18.25
CA LYS A 158 -10.89 25.42 -19.52
C LYS A 158 -12.32 25.86 -19.17
N PRO A 159 -12.76 27.04 -19.61
CA PRO A 159 -14.14 27.46 -19.40
C PRO A 159 -15.06 26.38 -19.97
N HIS A 160 -16.03 25.98 -19.16
CA HIS A 160 -17.12 25.13 -19.63
C HIS A 160 -17.74 25.85 -20.83
N PHE A 161 -17.88 25.14 -21.94
CA PHE A 161 -18.58 25.63 -23.12
C PHE A 161 -20.03 25.92 -22.69
N ASP A 162 -20.37 27.19 -22.55
CA ASP A 162 -21.74 27.65 -22.30
C ASP A 162 -22.59 27.32 -23.53
N SER A 163 -23.34 26.22 -23.46
CA SER A 163 -24.44 25.99 -24.39
C SER A 163 -25.63 26.85 -23.97
N GLY A 164 -25.66 28.07 -24.49
CA GLY A 164 -26.80 28.97 -24.37
C GLY A 164 -26.95 29.84 -25.62
N ILE A 165 -27.76 29.37 -26.58
CA ILE A 165 -28.57 30.20 -27.48
C ILE A 165 -29.91 29.45 -27.60
N GLU A 166 -30.92 29.79 -26.81
CA GLU A 166 -31.96 30.82 -27.02
C GLU A 166 -33.14 30.28 -27.84
N GLU A 167 -34.31 30.20 -27.17
CA GLU A 167 -35.62 30.02 -27.77
C GLU A 167 -35.88 31.18 -28.74
N ASP A 168 -36.22 30.88 -29.99
CA ASP A 168 -36.90 31.84 -30.84
C ASP A 168 -38.01 31.17 -31.67
N THR A 169 -39.22 31.37 -31.18
CA THR A 169 -40.42 31.78 -31.93
C THR A 169 -40.75 31.07 -33.26
N GLU A 170 -41.77 30.22 -33.15
CA GLU A 170 -42.77 29.82 -34.14
C GLU A 170 -43.10 30.88 -35.23
N ARG A 171 -42.75 30.59 -36.49
CA ARG A 171 -43.57 30.79 -37.73
C ARG A 171 -42.75 30.54 -39.01
N ASP A 172 -43.11 29.49 -39.75
CA ASP A 172 -43.22 29.41 -41.23
C ASP A 172 -43.23 27.94 -41.67
N ILE A 173 -44.42 27.33 -41.76
CA ILE A 173 -45.19 27.15 -43.00
C ILE A 173 -44.57 26.09 -43.92
N PHE A 174 -45.05 24.85 -43.70
CA PHE A 174 -45.59 23.95 -44.72
C PHE A 174 -45.23 24.28 -46.18
N THR A 175 -44.26 23.56 -46.75
CA THR A 175 -44.33 23.12 -48.17
C THR A 175 -43.58 21.79 -48.33
N PRO A 176 -44.20 20.75 -48.93
CA PRO A 176 -43.53 19.48 -49.21
C PRO A 176 -42.90 19.54 -50.59
N HIS A 177 -41.57 19.58 -50.68
CA HIS A 177 -40.90 19.39 -51.97
C HIS A 177 -40.50 17.93 -52.15
N ILE A 178 -41.36 17.21 -52.86
CA ILE A 178 -41.09 15.89 -53.45
C ILE A 178 -39.98 16.07 -54.49
N SER A 179 -38.92 15.25 -54.41
CA SER A 179 -37.94 15.09 -55.49
C SER A 179 -38.03 13.66 -56.03
N PRO A 180 -38.08 13.45 -57.36
CA PRO A 180 -38.51 12.18 -57.95
C PRO A 180 -37.38 11.14 -58.12
N LEU A 181 -37.71 9.85 -57.99
CA LEU A 181 -37.01 8.73 -58.67
C LEU A 181 -37.54 8.65 -60.13
N PRO A 182 -36.80 8.17 -61.18
CA PRO A 182 -36.35 6.76 -61.23
C PRO A 182 -35.17 6.33 -62.18
N THR A 183 -34.39 5.31 -61.73
CA THR A 183 -33.99 4.01 -62.39
C THR A 183 -33.15 3.93 -63.72
N PRO A 184 -32.79 2.71 -64.25
CA PRO A 184 -31.65 1.87 -63.84
C PRO A 184 -30.82 1.28 -65.03
N SER A 185 -29.64 0.66 -64.77
CA SER A 185 -28.97 -0.41 -65.57
C SER A 185 -27.54 -0.61 -65.05
N ARG A 186 -26.87 -1.77 -64.99
CA ARG A 186 -27.11 -3.18 -65.34
C ARG A 186 -26.02 -4.00 -64.62
N ILE A 187 -26.29 -5.27 -64.37
CA ILE A 187 -25.58 -6.23 -63.51
C ILE A 187 -24.31 -6.84 -64.17
N SER A 188 -23.42 -7.36 -63.30
CA SER A 188 -22.41 -8.45 -63.51
C SER A 188 -20.97 -7.96 -63.74
N GLY A 189 -19.92 -8.34 -63.01
CA GLY A 189 -19.65 -9.48 -62.11
C GLY A 189 -18.52 -10.33 -62.72
N SER A 190 -17.36 -10.45 -62.04
CA SER A 190 -16.43 -11.62 -62.01
C SER A 190 -14.97 -11.25 -61.62
N ASP A 191 -14.56 -11.72 -60.44
CA ASP A 191 -13.37 -12.49 -60.06
C ASP A 191 -11.93 -12.26 -60.60
N SER A 192 -11.02 -12.57 -59.67
CA SER A 192 -9.62 -13.05 -59.78
C SER A 192 -8.50 -12.01 -59.99
N ASP A 193 -7.29 -12.13 -59.47
CA ASP A 193 -6.62 -12.83 -58.34
C ASP A 193 -5.14 -12.35 -58.39
N LEU A 194 -4.34 -12.66 -57.37
CA LEU A 194 -2.86 -12.78 -57.36
C LEU A 194 -1.95 -11.55 -57.09
N THR A 195 -1.27 -11.63 -55.92
CA THR A 195 0.20 -11.50 -55.66
C THR A 195 0.88 -10.15 -55.96
N GLU A 196 1.88 -9.61 -55.24
CA GLU A 196 2.83 -10.02 -54.20
C GLU A 196 3.75 -8.80 -53.98
N GLY A 197 4.49 -8.70 -52.86
CA GLY A 197 5.69 -7.84 -52.82
C GLY A 197 5.92 -6.98 -51.59
N ARG A 198 6.47 -7.61 -50.57
CA ARG A 198 7.14 -7.09 -49.36
C ARG A 198 8.23 -6.03 -49.67
N HIS A 199 8.28 -4.93 -48.92
CA HIS A 199 9.55 -4.28 -48.58
C HIS A 199 9.47 -3.47 -47.27
N VAL A 200 10.33 -3.86 -46.32
CA VAL A 200 10.66 -3.17 -45.08
C VAL A 200 12.06 -2.56 -45.25
N PRO A 201 12.33 -1.38 -44.68
CA PRO A 201 13.64 -1.10 -44.07
C PRO A 201 13.47 -0.45 -42.68
N SER A 202 13.96 -1.04 -41.58
CA SER A 202 15.32 -1.05 -41.03
C SER A 202 15.62 0.11 -40.06
N GLU A 203 16.15 -0.27 -38.89
CA GLU A 203 16.48 0.51 -37.66
C GLU A 203 17.60 1.55 -37.88
N HIS A 204 17.82 2.62 -37.09
CA HIS A 204 18.35 2.75 -35.70
C HIS A 204 18.88 4.23 -35.56
N PRO A 205 19.49 4.74 -34.46
CA PRO A 205 19.33 4.49 -33.01
C PRO A 205 19.32 5.78 -32.12
N LEU A 206 19.13 5.53 -30.83
CA LEU A 206 19.31 6.33 -29.59
C LEU A 206 20.36 7.46 -29.61
N ARG A 207 19.99 8.62 -29.03
CA ARG A 207 20.93 9.66 -28.59
C ARG A 207 20.93 9.77 -27.07
N THR A 208 22.03 9.33 -26.47
CA THR A 208 22.39 9.50 -25.06
C THR A 208 22.80 10.94 -24.78
N THR A 209 22.47 11.47 -23.59
CA THR A 209 23.13 12.64 -23.02
C THR A 209 23.51 12.35 -21.57
N PRO A 210 24.69 12.79 -21.09
CA PRO A 210 25.22 12.43 -19.77
C PRO A 210 24.78 13.39 -18.67
N PHE A 211 24.54 12.85 -17.48
CA PHE A 211 24.34 13.59 -16.22
C PHE A 211 25.69 13.91 -15.56
N PRO A 212 25.88 15.09 -14.92
CA PRO A 212 27.06 15.39 -14.11
C PRO A 212 26.91 14.86 -12.67
N LEU A 213 27.98 14.20 -12.20
CA LEU A 213 28.22 13.82 -10.81
C LEU A 213 28.65 15.06 -10.01
N TYR A 214 28.05 15.28 -8.84
CA TYR A 214 28.57 16.19 -7.81
C TYR A 214 29.28 15.37 -6.74
N THR A 215 30.57 15.70 -6.53
CA THR A 215 31.34 15.49 -5.31
C THR A 215 30.86 16.38 -4.18
#